data_AF-A0A3P8JV67-F1
#
_entry.id   AF-A0A3P8JV67-F1
#
_cell.length_a   1.000
_cell.length_b   1.000
_cell.length_c   1.000
_cell.angle_alpha   90.00
_cell.angle_beta   90.00
_cell.angle_gamma   90.00
#
_symmetry.space_group_name_H-M   'P 1'
#
loop_
_entity.id
_entity.type
_entity.pdbx_description
1 polymer ?
#
loop_
_entity_poly.entity_id
_entity_poly.type
_entity_poly.pdbx_seq_one_letter_code
_entity_poly.pdbx_strand_id
1 'polypeptide(L)'
;MHKLIKNYKADVYFDELIDHEGNPRRSAQSLIQCLDSLAPDELEKRRLAAEATIQEMGISFTVYTDKGNIDRIWPFDIIPRTIDAQDWTIAETGLKQRLTALNRFINDLYNEQHCIKDGIIPEYIIKESKNFALSVSGCRHLMASGRIFAGPI
;
A
#
# COMPACT_ATOMS: atom_id res chain seq x y z
N MET A 1 13.97 -2.00 -30.59
CA MET A 1 12.61 -2.58 -30.45
C MET A 1 12.69 -3.63 -29.35
N HIS A 2 11.97 -3.41 -28.25
CA HIS A 2 12.07 -4.21 -27.04
C HIS A 2 11.46 -5.61 -27.25
N LYS A 3 12.19 -6.68 -26.92
CA LYS A 3 11.77 -8.07 -27.20
C LYS A 3 10.66 -8.49 -26.25
N LEU A 4 10.76 -8.08 -24.97
CA LEU A 4 9.85 -8.44 -23.89
C LEU A 4 8.41 -7.99 -24.13
N ILE A 5 8.23 -6.79 -24.69
CA ILE A 5 6.91 -6.13 -24.78
C ILE A 5 6.25 -6.27 -26.16
N LYS A 6 6.90 -6.93 -27.12
CA LYS A 6 6.46 -7.00 -28.52
C LYS A 6 5.03 -7.51 -28.72
N ASN A 7 4.56 -8.38 -27.83
CA ASN A 7 3.22 -8.98 -27.89
C ASN A 7 2.35 -8.59 -26.67
N TYR A 8 2.78 -7.60 -25.89
CA TYR A 8 2.04 -7.14 -24.71
C TYR A 8 0.95 -6.14 -25.12
N LYS A 9 -0.28 -6.34 -24.63
CA LYS A 9 -1.42 -5.46 -24.92
C LYS A 9 -1.78 -4.65 -23.68
N ALA A 10 -1.52 -3.34 -23.73
CA ALA A 10 -1.79 -2.38 -22.66
C ALA A 10 -2.99 -1.45 -22.98
N ASP A 11 -3.92 -1.90 -23.83
CA ASP A 11 -4.96 -1.07 -24.44
C ASP A 11 -6.26 -0.97 -23.63
N VAL A 12 -6.51 -1.89 -22.69
CA VAL A 12 -7.77 -1.95 -21.94
C VAL A 12 -7.74 -1.17 -20.62
N TYR A 13 -6.59 -1.13 -19.94
CA TYR A 13 -6.44 -0.52 -18.63
C TYR A 13 -5.18 0.34 -18.56
N PHE A 14 -5.12 1.24 -17.57
CA PHE A 14 -3.88 1.96 -17.29
C PHE A 14 -2.82 0.99 -16.81
N ASP A 15 -1.78 0.80 -17.61
CA ASP A 15 -0.59 0.04 -17.26
C ASP A 15 0.51 0.99 -16.76
N GLU A 16 1.19 0.62 -15.67
CA GLU A 16 2.22 1.45 -15.03
C GLU A 16 3.59 1.43 -15.73
N LEU A 17 3.84 0.43 -16.58
CA LEU A 17 5.10 0.26 -17.29
C LEU A 17 4.99 0.65 -18.76
N ILE A 18 3.86 0.35 -19.39
CA ILE A 18 3.62 0.48 -20.83
C ILE A 18 2.51 1.50 -21.08
N ASP A 19 2.68 2.35 -22.08
CA ASP A 19 1.64 3.28 -22.52
C ASP A 19 0.67 2.62 -23.53
N HIS A 20 -0.36 3.36 -23.90
CA HIS A 20 -1.39 2.92 -24.86
C HIS A 20 -0.84 2.71 -26.28
N GLU A 21 0.34 3.22 -26.59
CA GLU A 21 1.03 3.01 -27.86
C GLU A 21 1.94 1.76 -27.83
N GLY A 22 2.06 1.09 -26.69
CA GLY A 22 2.91 -0.07 -26.50
C GLY A 22 4.37 0.27 -26.18
N ASN A 23 4.67 1.51 -25.83
CA ASN A 23 6.02 1.96 -25.48
C ASN A 23 6.23 1.98 -23.96
N PRO A 24 7.46 1.73 -23.47
CA PRO A 24 7.77 1.91 -22.05
C PRO A 24 7.59 3.37 -21.61
N ARG A 25 6.83 3.58 -20.54
CA ARG A 25 6.74 4.87 -19.87
C ARG A 25 8.11 5.31 -19.37
N ARG A 26 8.30 6.62 -19.21
CA ARG A 26 9.57 7.23 -18.77
C ARG A 26 10.18 6.56 -17.54
N SER A 27 9.37 6.32 -16.50
CA SER A 27 9.80 5.68 -15.26
C SER A 27 10.20 4.21 -15.44
N ALA A 28 9.66 3.53 -16.45
CA ALA A 28 9.87 2.12 -16.73
C ALA A 28 10.97 1.85 -17.78
N GLN A 29 11.47 2.87 -18.48
CA GLN A 29 12.47 2.69 -19.56
C GLN A 29 13.72 1.92 -19.09
N SER A 30 14.35 2.35 -17.99
CA SER A 30 15.54 1.70 -17.46
C SER A 30 15.26 0.26 -16.99
N LEU A 31 14.06 0.02 -16.44
CA LEU A 31 13.64 -1.31 -16.03
C LEU A 31 13.47 -2.22 -17.24
N ILE A 32 12.73 -1.81 -18.26
CA ILE A 32 12.49 -2.60 -19.47
C ILE A 32 13.81 -2.87 -20.21
N GLN A 33 14.71 -1.88 -20.29
CA GLN A 33 16.05 -2.09 -20.86
C GLN A 33 16.86 -3.13 -20.08
N CYS A 34 16.83 -3.07 -18.74
CA CYS A 34 17.48 -4.06 -17.90
C CYS A 34 16.90 -5.45 -18.14
N LEU A 35 15.56 -5.59 -18.12
CA LEU A 35 14.88 -6.86 -18.34
C LEU A 35 15.13 -7.45 -19.74
N ASP A 36 15.15 -6.62 -20.78
CA ASP A 36 15.47 -7.04 -22.16
C ASP A 36 16.92 -7.52 -22.32
N SER A 37 17.83 -7.06 -21.46
CA SER A 37 19.24 -7.48 -21.47
C SER A 37 19.48 -8.84 -20.82
N LEU A 38 18.51 -9.36 -20.06
CA LEU A 38 18.63 -10.63 -19.35
C LEU A 38 18.49 -11.83 -20.30
N ALA A 39 19.16 -12.92 -19.95
CA ALA A 39 18.93 -14.20 -20.61
C ALA A 39 17.49 -14.71 -20.32
N PRO A 40 16.86 -15.49 -21.21
CA PRO A 40 15.47 -15.92 -21.05
C PRO A 40 15.16 -16.68 -19.75
N ASP A 41 16.15 -17.34 -19.15
CA ASP A 41 16.05 -18.15 -17.93
C ASP A 41 16.45 -17.39 -16.66
N GLU A 42 17.06 -16.21 -16.79
CA GLU A 42 17.60 -15.44 -15.68
C GLU A 42 16.50 -14.91 -14.76
N LEU A 43 15.36 -14.49 -15.32
CA LEU A 43 14.24 -14.01 -14.52
C LEU A 43 13.64 -15.12 -13.64
N GLU A 44 13.54 -16.34 -14.17
CA GLU A 44 13.07 -17.50 -13.43
C GLU A 44 14.03 -17.90 -12.30
N LYS A 45 15.36 -17.85 -12.56
CA LYS A 45 16.37 -18.06 -11.52
C LYS A 45 16.23 -17.06 -10.37
N ARG A 46 16.02 -15.78 -10.69
CA ARG A 46 15.82 -14.73 -9.68
C ARG A 46 14.54 -14.93 -8.89
N ARG A 47 13.46 -15.39 -9.54
CA ARG A 47 12.19 -15.73 -8.88
C ARG A 47 12.40 -16.85 -7.86
N LEU A 48 13.03 -17.95 -8.27
CA LEU A 48 13.32 -19.09 -7.40
C LEU A 48 14.26 -18.72 -6.24
N ALA A 49 15.28 -17.90 -6.50
CA ALA A 49 16.18 -17.42 -5.46
C ALA A 49 15.47 -16.53 -4.44
N ALA A 50 14.57 -15.64 -4.88
CA ALA A 50 13.77 -14.80 -3.99
C ALA A 50 12.82 -15.65 -3.12
N GLU A 51 12.15 -16.64 -3.71
CA GLU A 51 11.28 -17.56 -2.97
C GLU A 51 12.03 -18.37 -1.90
N ALA A 52 13.19 -18.94 -2.25
CA ALA A 52 14.04 -19.64 -1.29
C ALA A 52 14.48 -18.72 -0.14
N THR A 53 14.87 -17.48 -0.47
CA THR A 53 15.27 -16.47 0.53
C THR A 53 14.13 -16.15 1.51
N ILE A 54 12.91 -15.96 1.00
CA ILE A 54 11.72 -15.68 1.83
C ILE A 54 11.41 -16.85 2.76
N GLN A 55 11.53 -18.08 2.25
CA GLN A 55 11.36 -19.29 3.05
C GLN A 55 12.42 -19.42 4.14
N GLU A 56 13.70 -19.18 3.82
CA GLU A 56 14.82 -19.21 4.77
C GLU A 56 14.68 -18.15 5.87
N MET A 57 14.22 -16.94 5.52
CA MET A 57 13.97 -15.88 6.49
C MET A 57 12.74 -16.14 7.38
N GLY A 58 11.93 -17.16 7.08
CA GLY A 58 10.71 -17.47 7.82
C GLY A 58 9.65 -16.37 7.71
N ILE A 59 9.64 -15.59 6.62
CA ILE A 59 8.68 -14.51 6.41
C ILE A 59 7.34 -15.15 6.01
N SER A 60 6.45 -15.34 6.97
CA SER A 60 5.08 -15.79 6.77
C SER A 60 4.07 -14.76 7.29
N PHE A 61 2.85 -14.84 6.77
CA PHE A 61 1.70 -14.17 7.37
C PHE A 61 0.67 -15.23 7.76
N THR A 62 0.12 -15.10 8.96
CA THR A 62 -0.95 -15.97 9.44
C THR A 62 -2.27 -15.48 8.87
N VAL A 63 -2.93 -16.32 8.07
CA VAL A 63 -4.29 -16.06 7.64
C VAL A 63 -5.23 -16.68 8.66
N TYR A 64 -5.96 -15.82 9.36
CA TYR A 64 -7.05 -16.22 10.24
C TYR A 64 -8.25 -16.57 9.35
N THR A 65 -8.67 -17.83 9.38
CA THR A 65 -9.91 -18.29 8.75
C THR A 65 -10.80 -18.95 9.80
N ASP A 66 -12.11 -19.00 9.56
CA ASP A 66 -13.07 -19.69 10.45
C ASP A 66 -12.73 -21.18 10.68
N LYS A 67 -11.84 -21.75 9.86
CA LYS A 67 -11.39 -23.16 9.92
C LYS A 67 -9.99 -23.36 10.51
N GLY A 68 -9.37 -22.29 11.03
CA GLY A 68 -8.05 -22.33 11.66
C GLY A 68 -7.04 -21.34 11.07
N ASN A 69 -5.87 -21.28 11.71
CA ASN A 69 -4.75 -20.44 11.29
C ASN A 69 -3.91 -21.20 10.27
N ILE A 70 -3.77 -20.63 9.08
CA ILE A 70 -2.92 -21.19 8.02
C ILE A 70 -1.79 -20.21 7.79
N ASP A 71 -0.55 -20.65 8.01
CA ASP A 71 0.61 -19.85 7.66
C ASP A 71 0.83 -19.93 6.15
N ARG A 72 0.84 -18.76 5.50
CA ARG A 72 1.13 -18.63 4.07
C ARG A 72 2.48 -17.95 3.88
N ILE A 73 3.22 -18.43 2.89
CA ILE A 73 4.43 -17.77 2.40
C ILE A 73 4.03 -16.40 1.83
N TRP A 74 4.78 -15.38 2.17
CA TRP A 74 4.59 -14.03 1.64
C TRP A 74 4.73 -14.00 0.11
N PRO A 75 3.70 -13.63 -0.67
CA PRO A 75 3.83 -13.53 -2.12
C PRO A 75 4.73 -12.33 -2.46
N PHE A 76 5.82 -12.59 -3.18
CA PHE A 76 6.78 -11.57 -3.58
C PHE A 76 6.90 -11.51 -5.10
N ASP A 77 6.78 -10.30 -5.63
CA ASP A 77 7.01 -10.02 -7.05
C ASP A 77 8.42 -9.44 -7.22
N ILE A 78 9.20 -10.06 -8.09
CA ILE A 78 10.57 -9.63 -8.40
C ILE A 78 10.61 -8.45 -9.38
N ILE A 79 9.48 -8.13 -10.04
CA ILE A 79 9.37 -7.01 -10.96
C ILE A 79 9.00 -5.75 -10.16
N PRO A 80 9.89 -4.75 -10.08
CA PRO A 80 9.60 -3.54 -9.34
C PRO A 80 8.54 -2.72 -10.06
N ARG A 81 7.60 -2.19 -9.29
CA ARG A 81 6.63 -1.20 -9.77
C ARG A 81 7.27 0.18 -9.78
N THR A 82 7.63 0.65 -10.97
CA THR A 82 8.23 1.98 -11.14
C THR A 82 7.19 3.08 -10.99
N ILE A 83 7.53 4.14 -10.26
CA ILE A 83 6.68 5.33 -10.10
C ILE A 83 7.49 6.53 -10.59
N ASP A 84 6.89 7.41 -11.41
CA ASP A 84 7.56 8.63 -11.82
C ASP A 84 7.80 9.55 -10.61
N ALA A 85 8.94 10.24 -10.59
CA ALA A 85 9.29 11.13 -9.49
C ALA A 85 8.26 12.28 -9.30
N GLN A 86 7.66 12.76 -10.38
CA GLN A 86 6.63 13.79 -10.33
C GLN A 86 5.35 13.27 -9.67
N ASP A 87 4.89 12.09 -10.11
CA ASP A 87 3.73 11.42 -9.52
C ASP A 87 3.96 11.12 -8.03
N TRP A 88 5.16 10.64 -7.68
CA TRP A 88 5.53 10.38 -6.30
C TRP A 88 5.50 11.64 -5.44
N THR A 89 6.00 12.77 -5.95
CA THR A 89 6.02 14.04 -5.21
C THR A 89 4.61 14.50 -4.85
N ILE A 90 3.66 14.35 -5.79
CA ILE A 90 2.26 14.70 -5.57
C ILE A 90 1.64 13.74 -4.55
N ALA A 91 1.85 12.43 -4.72
CA ALA A 91 1.35 11.40 -3.82
C ALA A 91 1.89 11.59 -2.39
N GLU A 92 3.19 11.81 -2.23
CA GLU A 92 3.85 12.04 -0.94
C GLU A 92 3.25 13.26 -0.22
N THR A 93 3.08 14.37 -0.94
CA THR A 93 2.49 15.60 -0.38
C THR A 93 1.05 15.36 0.07
N GLY A 94 0.24 14.70 -0.76
CA GLY A 94 -1.13 14.33 -0.43
C GLY A 94 -1.23 13.36 0.76
N LEU A 95 -0.32 12.38 0.84
CA LEU A 95 -0.25 11.43 1.96
C LEU A 95 0.07 12.13 3.27
N LYS A 96 1.06 13.04 3.29
CA LYS A 96 1.40 13.84 4.48
C LYS A 96 0.23 14.71 4.94
N GLN A 97 -0.43 15.37 4.00
CA GLN A 97 -1.62 16.20 4.28
C GLN A 97 -2.77 15.36 4.85
N ARG A 98 -3.07 14.21 4.22
CA ARG A 98 -4.12 13.29 4.67
C ARG A 98 -3.82 12.69 6.04
N LEU A 99 -2.58 12.27 6.29
CA LEU A 99 -2.16 11.74 7.59
C LEU A 99 -2.32 12.78 8.69
N THR A 100 -1.93 14.03 8.42
CA THR A 100 -2.08 15.15 9.36
C THR A 100 -3.55 15.41 9.68
N ALA A 101 -4.41 15.42 8.65
CA ALA A 101 -5.84 15.59 8.83
C ALA A 101 -6.47 14.44 9.64
N LEU A 102 -6.11 13.19 9.33
CA LEU A 102 -6.60 12.01 10.05
C LEU A 102 -6.15 12.02 11.52
N ASN A 103 -4.89 12.34 11.80
CA ASN A 103 -4.41 12.42 13.18
C ASN A 103 -5.14 13.51 13.98
N ARG A 104 -5.37 14.69 13.37
CA ARG A 104 -6.15 15.76 14.00
C ARG A 104 -7.60 15.37 14.19
N PHE A 105 -8.22 14.72 13.20
CA PHE A 105 -9.59 14.25 13.28
C PHE A 105 -9.77 13.23 14.39
N ILE A 106 -8.91 12.20 14.46
CA ILE A 106 -8.99 11.18 15.52
C ILE A 106 -8.77 11.84 16.89
N ASN A 107 -7.80 12.76 17.01
CA ASN A 107 -7.59 13.49 18.26
C ASN A 107 -8.81 14.32 18.66
N ASP A 108 -9.39 15.09 17.75
CA ASP A 108 -10.61 15.87 18.02
C ASP A 108 -11.76 14.96 18.44
N LEU A 109 -11.96 13.85 17.73
CA LEU A 109 -13.05 12.91 17.98
C LEU A 109 -13.03 12.28 19.38
N TYR A 110 -11.85 11.97 19.89
CA TYR A 110 -11.68 11.39 21.23
C TYR A 110 -11.56 12.44 22.35
N ASN A 111 -11.57 13.73 22.02
CA ASN A 111 -11.43 14.80 23.00
C ASN A 111 -12.54 15.87 22.84
N GLU A 112 -12.23 17.01 22.23
CA GLU A 112 -13.10 18.18 22.22
C GLU A 112 -14.30 18.08 21.25
N GLN A 113 -14.26 17.17 20.28
CA GLN A 113 -15.33 16.87 19.32
C GLN A 113 -15.85 18.10 18.56
N HIS A 114 -14.96 19.01 18.18
CA HIS A 114 -15.29 20.20 17.40
C HIS A 114 -15.95 19.84 16.07
N CYS A 115 -15.46 18.82 15.36
CA CYS A 115 -16.03 18.41 14.08
C CYS A 115 -17.51 17.99 14.17
N ILE A 116 -17.97 17.49 15.32
CA ILE A 116 -19.38 17.15 15.58
C ILE A 116 -20.15 18.40 16.01
N LYS A 117 -19.60 19.17 16.95
CA LYS A 117 -20.22 20.39 17.49
C LYS A 117 -20.43 21.47 16.43
N ASP A 118 -19.51 21.56 15.48
CA ASP A 118 -19.54 22.48 14.34
C ASP A 118 -20.39 21.95 13.17
N GLY A 119 -20.97 20.74 13.31
CA GLY A 119 -21.85 20.14 12.32
C GLY A 119 -21.16 19.63 11.04
N ILE A 120 -19.83 19.55 11.01
CA ILE A 120 -19.06 19.05 9.87
C ILE A 120 -19.28 17.54 9.70
N ILE A 121 -19.27 16.80 10.81
CA ILE A 121 -19.52 15.36 10.85
C ILE A 121 -20.78 15.10 11.66
N PRO A 122 -21.81 14.45 11.08
CA PRO A 122 -22.99 14.05 11.84
C PRO A 122 -22.66 13.08 12.98
N GLU A 123 -23.19 13.36 14.17
CA GLU A 123 -22.89 12.60 15.39
C GLU A 123 -23.23 11.10 15.27
N TYR A 124 -24.31 10.77 14.55
CA TYR A 124 -24.77 9.38 14.39
C TYR A 124 -23.71 8.49 13.71
N ILE A 125 -22.89 9.05 12.80
CA ILE A 125 -21.82 8.31 12.10
C ILE A 125 -20.81 7.74 13.10
N ILE A 126 -20.55 8.47 14.19
CA ILE A 126 -19.59 8.08 15.21
C ILE A 126 -20.23 7.15 16.23
N LYS A 127 -21.43 7.49 16.72
CA LYS A 127 -22.13 6.69 17.74
C LYS A 127 -22.48 5.28 17.26
N GLU A 128 -22.79 5.12 15.99
CA GLU A 128 -23.13 3.82 15.39
C GLU A 128 -21.89 3.03 14.91
N SER A 129 -20.70 3.65 14.97
CA SER A 129 -19.47 3.00 14.54
C SER A 129 -19.01 1.97 15.56
N LYS A 130 -18.92 0.71 15.13
CA LYS A 130 -18.32 -0.39 15.92
C LYS A 130 -16.84 -0.16 16.25
N ASN A 131 -16.17 0.73 15.52
CA ASN A 131 -14.74 1.01 15.66
C ASN A 131 -14.47 2.22 16.55
N PHE A 132 -15.50 2.90 17.08
CA PHE A 132 -15.32 3.98 18.02
C PHE A 132 -15.12 3.42 19.44
N ALA A 133 -13.90 3.53 19.96
CA ALA A 133 -13.53 2.97 21.26
C ALA A 133 -13.75 3.99 22.38
N LEU A 134 -14.96 4.00 22.97
CA LEU A 134 -15.29 4.91 24.08
C LEU A 134 -14.29 4.85 25.24
N SER A 135 -13.67 3.68 25.49
CA SER A 135 -12.71 3.44 26.56
C SER A 135 -11.44 4.30 26.49
N VAL A 136 -11.10 4.87 25.33
CA VAL A 136 -9.92 5.73 25.15
C VAL A 136 -10.27 7.23 25.06
N SER A 137 -11.53 7.60 25.27
CA SER A 137 -11.97 9.01 25.23
C SER A 137 -11.31 9.82 26.36
N GLY A 138 -10.77 10.99 26.03
CA GLY A 138 -10.07 11.88 26.96
C GLY A 138 -8.59 11.52 27.24
N CYS A 139 -8.08 10.42 26.67
CA CYS A 139 -6.67 10.04 26.82
C CYS A 139 -5.74 10.83 25.88
N ARG A 140 -5.35 12.04 26.30
CA ARG A 140 -4.45 12.93 25.53
C ARG A 140 -3.05 12.37 25.22
N HIS A 141 -2.56 11.37 25.97
CA HIS A 141 -1.17 10.90 25.86
C HIS A 141 -0.96 9.75 24.85
N LEU A 142 -2.02 9.15 24.32
CA LEU A 142 -1.91 7.96 23.46
C LEU A 142 -1.59 8.28 22.00
N MET A 143 -1.84 9.52 21.55
CA MET A 143 -1.81 9.89 20.11
C MET A 143 -0.54 10.64 19.68
N ALA A 144 0.28 11.11 20.63
CA ALA A 144 1.48 11.93 20.33
C ALA A 144 2.65 11.15 19.73
N SER A 145 2.58 9.80 19.67
CA SER A 145 3.67 8.93 19.21
C SER A 145 3.46 8.36 17.79
N GLY A 146 2.41 8.77 17.07
CA GLY A 146 2.07 8.18 15.76
C GLY A 146 1.55 6.74 15.86
N ARG A 147 1.26 6.25 17.07
CA ARG A 147 0.67 4.92 17.29
C ARG A 147 -0.85 5.04 17.22
N ILE A 148 -1.42 4.62 16.10
CA ILE A 148 -2.85 4.28 16.05
C ILE A 148 -3.00 2.95 16.80
N PHE A 149 -3.80 2.93 17.88
CA PHE A 149 -4.20 1.66 18.49
C PHE A 149 -5.13 0.93 17.53
N ALA A 150 -4.54 0.09 16.67
CA ALA A 150 -5.27 -1.04 16.12
C ALA A 150 -5.42 -2.04 17.27
N GLY A 151 -6.65 -2.22 17.77
CA GLY A 151 -6.98 -3.44 18.51
C GLY A 151 -6.70 -4.67 17.64
N PRO A 152 -6.62 -5.87 18.22
CA PRO A 152 -6.55 -7.09 17.43
C PRO A 152 -7.75 -7.10 16.46
N ILE A 153 -7.45 -7.29 15.17
CA ILE A 153 -8.42 -7.46 14.10
C ILE A 153 -9.03 -8.85 14.22
#